data_AF-C8PEE0-F1
#
_entry.id   AF-C8PEE0-F1
#
_cell.length_a   1.000
_cell.length_b   1.000
_cell.length_c   1.000
_cell.angle_alpha   90.00
_cell.angle_beta   90.00
_cell.angle_gamma   90.00
#
_symmetry.space_group_name_H-M   'P 1'
#
loop_
_entity.id
_entity.type
_entity.pdbx_description
1 polymer ?
#
loop_
_entity_poly.entity_id
_entity_poly.type
_entity_poly.pdbx_seq_one_letter_code
_entity_poly.pdbx_strand_id
1 'polypeptide(L)'
;MIKSPLKFQRIIMKKFILAAILVAFACAGDYELVGSVNTSFRIFGKDDRIEVIAVKDPKVDGVTCYVSYAKKGGAKEIIGVEEDRSEASVSCVQTAPKIIIKEELKKEDIFEKRSSLIFKKTHVVRLYDAVQGSLIYLVYSDKVIDGSPNNSISAIPCHQAVGDVCELAYTQGKKQ
;
A
#
# COMPACT_ATOMS: atom_id res chain seq x y z
N MET A 1 39.23 1.21 -44.68
CA MET A 1 38.07 2.08 -44.37
C MET A 1 37.51 1.67 -42.99
N ILE A 2 38.12 2.18 -41.92
CA ILE A 2 37.87 1.75 -40.53
C ILE A 2 36.74 2.62 -39.94
N LYS A 3 35.54 2.05 -39.75
CA LYS A 3 34.41 2.77 -39.14
C LYS A 3 34.78 3.11 -37.68
N SER A 4 34.77 4.40 -37.36
CA SER A 4 35.13 4.99 -36.06
C SER A 4 34.38 4.34 -34.87
N PRO A 5 35.07 3.92 -33.80
CA PRO A 5 34.48 3.18 -32.66
C PRO A 5 33.49 4.00 -31.82
N LEU A 6 33.48 5.33 -31.96
CA LEU A 6 32.61 6.21 -31.17
C LEU A 6 31.12 6.09 -31.49
N LYS A 7 30.72 5.74 -32.72
CA LYS A 7 29.29 5.59 -33.07
C LYS A 7 28.67 4.35 -32.42
N PHE A 8 29.43 3.26 -32.29
CA PHE A 8 28.98 2.01 -31.68
C PHE A 8 28.79 2.16 -30.16
N GLN A 9 29.75 2.81 -29.50
CA GLN A 9 29.69 3.16 -28.07
C GLN A 9 28.46 4.04 -27.73
N ARG A 10 28.15 5.04 -28.57
CA ARG A 10 26.97 5.90 -28.39
C ARG A 10 25.63 5.16 -28.53
N ILE A 11 25.53 4.15 -29.40
CA ILE A 11 24.30 3.36 -29.58
C ILE A 11 24.08 2.43 -28.38
N ILE A 12 25.15 1.80 -27.88
CA ILE A 12 25.10 0.94 -26.69
C ILE A 12 24.68 1.76 -25.47
N MET A 13 25.29 2.92 -25.25
CA MET A 13 24.98 3.77 -24.10
C MET A 13 23.54 4.32 -24.10
N LYS A 14 22.98 4.65 -25.28
CA LYS A 14 21.56 5.05 -25.42
C LYS A 14 20.59 3.91 -25.09
N LYS A 15 20.92 2.67 -25.47
CA LYS A 15 20.09 1.49 -25.13
C LYS A 15 20.11 1.19 -23.63
N PHE A 16 21.26 1.35 -22.97
CA PHE A 16 21.37 1.20 -21.52
C PHE A 16 20.57 2.27 -20.76
N ILE A 17 20.58 3.53 -21.22
CA ILE A 17 19.79 4.60 -20.59
C ILE A 17 18.29 4.34 -20.75
N LEU A 18 17.83 3.90 -21.92
CA LEU A 18 16.41 3.61 -22.14
C LEU A 18 15.93 2.43 -21.30
N ALA A 19 16.76 1.39 -21.14
CA ALA A 19 16.47 0.25 -20.27
C ALA A 19 16.41 0.66 -18.78
N ALA A 20 17.31 1.55 -18.34
CA ALA A 20 17.30 2.06 -16.97
C ALA A 20 16.04 2.89 -16.65
N ILE A 21 15.54 3.67 -17.62
CA ILE A 21 14.29 4.44 -17.47
C ILE A 21 13.07 3.51 -17.41
N LEU A 22 13.04 2.44 -18.21
CA LEU A 22 11.95 1.44 -18.20
C LEU A 22 11.88 0.66 -16.87
N VAL A 23 13.03 0.31 -16.28
CA VAL A 23 13.08 -0.36 -14.98
C VAL A 23 12.64 0.57 -13.83
N ALA A 24 12.90 1.88 -13.94
CA ALA A 24 12.51 2.85 -12.92
C ALA A 24 10.99 3.07 -12.80
N PHE A 25 10.21 2.80 -13.86
CA PHE A 25 8.74 2.93 -13.83
C PHE A 25 8.01 1.73 -13.22
N ALA A 26 8.69 0.60 -12.98
CA ALA A 26 8.05 -0.62 -12.49
C ALA A 26 7.85 -0.67 -10.96
N CYS A 27 8.29 0.36 -10.21
CA CYS A 27 8.15 0.44 -8.75
C CYS A 27 7.08 1.45 -8.29
N ALA A 28 5.96 1.56 -9.01
CA ALA A 28 4.77 2.20 -8.47
C ALA A 28 4.03 1.15 -7.62
N GLY A 29 3.98 1.36 -6.29
CA GLY A 29 3.25 0.44 -5.40
C GLY A 29 1.77 0.31 -5.81
N ASP A 30 1.20 -0.88 -5.64
CA ASP A 30 -0.16 -1.21 -6.06
C ASP A 30 -1.22 -0.62 -5.14
N TYR A 31 -1.40 0.70 -5.22
CA TYR A 31 -2.55 1.38 -4.64
C TYR A 31 -3.20 2.34 -5.64
N GLU A 32 -4.52 2.41 -5.57
CA GLU A 32 -5.32 3.26 -6.44
C GLU A 32 -6.10 4.27 -5.60
N LEU A 33 -6.12 5.55 -6.01
CA LEU A 33 -6.95 6.56 -5.36
C LEU A 33 -8.42 6.32 -5.75
N VAL A 34 -9.25 5.94 -4.78
CA VAL A 34 -10.70 5.76 -4.96
C VAL A 34 -11.41 7.11 -4.99
N GLY A 35 -10.99 8.04 -4.12
CA GLY A 35 -11.59 9.36 -4.06
C GLY A 35 -11.10 10.19 -2.88
N SER A 36 -11.67 11.40 -2.76
CA SER A 36 -11.37 12.31 -1.66
C SER A 36 -12.59 13.12 -1.26
N VAL A 37 -12.71 13.40 0.03
CA VAL A 37 -13.77 14.21 0.63
C VAL A 37 -13.14 15.36 1.40
N ASN A 38 -13.50 16.60 1.08
CA ASN A 38 -13.01 17.78 1.80
C ASN A 38 -13.66 17.85 3.18
N THR A 39 -12.85 18.15 4.20
CA THR A 39 -13.29 18.27 5.60
C THR A 39 -13.26 19.71 6.10
N SER A 40 -12.52 20.60 5.44
CA SER A 40 -12.47 22.02 5.79
C SER A 40 -12.17 22.88 4.58
N PHE A 41 -12.89 23.99 4.46
CA PHE A 41 -12.63 25.00 3.43
C PHE A 41 -11.52 25.95 3.88
N ARG A 42 -10.46 26.06 3.09
CA ARG A 42 -9.37 27.02 3.32
C ARG A 42 -9.46 28.16 2.31
N ILE A 43 -9.38 29.39 2.80
CA ILE A 43 -9.42 30.61 1.96
C ILE A 43 -8.20 30.67 1.01
N PHE A 44 -7.06 30.13 1.44
CA PHE A 44 -5.82 30.10 0.66
C PHE A 44 -5.21 28.69 0.61
N GLY A 45 -5.04 28.17 -0.60
CA GLY A 45 -4.49 26.82 -0.86
C GLY A 45 -5.57 25.74 -0.89
N LYS A 46 -5.15 24.47 -0.95
CA LYS A 46 -6.07 23.33 -0.99
C LYS A 46 -6.78 23.12 0.34
N ASP A 47 -7.95 22.52 0.31
CA ASP A 47 -8.70 22.12 1.49
C ASP A 47 -8.05 20.96 2.25
N ASP A 48 -8.33 20.89 3.55
CA ASP A 48 -8.10 19.64 4.30
C ASP A 48 -9.09 18.60 3.78
N ARG A 49 -8.63 17.37 3.62
CA ARG A 49 -9.43 16.31 3.01
C ARG A 49 -9.07 14.94 3.54
N ILE A 50 -10.01 14.01 3.43
CA ILE A 50 -9.76 12.58 3.62
C ILE A 50 -9.61 11.98 2.22
N GLU A 51 -8.51 11.27 1.98
CA GLU A 51 -8.31 10.48 0.76
C GLU A 51 -8.55 9.01 1.10
N VAL A 52 -9.23 8.29 0.20
CA VAL A 52 -9.45 6.84 0.30
C VAL A 52 -8.69 6.17 -0.84
N ILE A 53 -7.84 5.22 -0.50
CA ILE A 53 -7.09 4.42 -1.48
C ILE A 53 -7.51 2.95 -1.38
N ALA A 54 -7.49 2.25 -2.50
CA ALA A 54 -7.59 0.80 -2.56
C ALA A 54 -6.17 0.23 -2.55
N VAL A 55 -5.88 -0.63 -1.60
CA VAL A 55 -4.60 -1.33 -1.46
C VAL A 55 -4.85 -2.82 -1.72
N LYS A 56 -4.04 -3.39 -2.61
CA LYS A 56 -4.06 -4.83 -2.87
C LYS A 56 -3.00 -5.54 -2.04
N ASP A 57 -3.30 -6.78 -1.68
CA ASP A 57 -2.35 -7.64 -1.02
C ASP A 57 -1.55 -8.44 -2.07
N PRO A 58 -0.21 -8.34 -2.11
CA PRO A 58 0.59 -9.03 -3.13
C PRO A 58 0.50 -10.57 -3.04
N LYS A 59 0.23 -11.10 -1.85
CA LYS A 59 0.25 -12.53 -1.52
C LYS A 59 -1.13 -13.14 -1.33
N VAL A 60 -2.17 -12.29 -1.31
CA VAL A 60 -3.57 -12.70 -1.14
C VAL A 60 -4.41 -12.06 -2.24
N ASP A 61 -4.89 -12.86 -3.18
CA ASP A 61 -5.85 -12.39 -4.18
C ASP A 61 -7.28 -12.44 -3.64
N GLY A 62 -8.15 -11.60 -4.20
CA GLY A 62 -9.56 -11.55 -3.84
C GLY A 62 -9.88 -10.74 -2.58
N VAL A 63 -8.88 -10.05 -2.02
CA VAL A 63 -9.05 -9.06 -0.95
C VAL A 63 -8.65 -7.68 -1.46
N THR A 64 -9.41 -6.66 -1.08
CA THR A 64 -9.03 -5.26 -1.29
C THR A 64 -9.24 -4.49 -0.01
N CYS A 65 -8.21 -3.78 0.43
CA CYS A 65 -8.23 -2.95 1.62
C CYS A 65 -8.41 -1.49 1.25
N TYR A 66 -9.52 -0.90 1.66
CA TYR A 66 -9.76 0.54 1.55
C TYR A 66 -9.14 1.23 2.75
N VAL A 67 -8.14 2.06 2.50
CA VAL A 67 -7.42 2.80 3.52
C VAL A 67 -7.77 4.27 3.39
N SER A 68 -8.34 4.84 4.44
CA SER A 68 -8.58 6.28 4.52
C SER A 68 -7.51 6.95 5.38
N TYR A 69 -7.03 8.11 4.97
CA TYR A 69 -6.16 8.96 5.79
C TYR A 69 -6.45 10.43 5.54
N ALA A 70 -6.22 11.24 6.56
CA ALA A 70 -6.42 12.69 6.49
C ALA A 70 -5.18 13.39 5.92
N LYS A 71 -5.39 14.14 4.84
CA LYS A 71 -4.39 14.97 4.18
C LYS A 71 -4.63 16.44 4.48
N LYS A 72 -3.57 17.13 4.91
CA LYS A 72 -3.67 18.53 5.30
C LYS A 72 -3.39 19.44 4.10
N GLY A 73 -4.27 20.41 3.90
CA GLY A 73 -4.22 21.36 2.80
C GLY A 73 -3.54 22.68 3.17
N GLY A 74 -3.61 23.65 2.25
CA GLY A 74 -3.02 24.98 2.36
C GLY A 74 -1.75 25.16 1.53
N ALA A 75 -1.16 26.35 1.58
CA ALA A 75 0.06 26.69 0.82
C ALA A 75 1.26 25.78 1.17
N LYS A 76 1.26 25.17 2.36
CA LYS A 76 2.30 24.26 2.83
C LYS A 76 2.32 22.91 2.10
N GLU A 77 1.21 22.48 1.49
CA GLU A 77 1.18 21.31 0.60
C GLU A 77 2.00 21.57 -0.68
N ILE A 78 1.98 22.80 -1.19
CA ILE A 78 2.67 23.18 -2.44
C ILE A 78 4.19 23.16 -2.27
N ILE A 79 4.68 23.52 -1.09
CA ILE A 79 6.11 23.48 -0.74
C ILE A 79 6.57 22.12 -0.19
N GLY A 80 5.67 21.14 -0.04
CA GLY A 80 5.99 19.79 0.42
C GLY A 80 6.39 19.68 1.90
N VAL A 81 6.02 20.67 2.72
CA VAL A 81 6.40 20.75 4.15
C VAL A 81 5.23 20.38 5.07
N GLU A 82 4.07 20.06 4.52
CA GLU A 82 2.90 19.75 5.34
C GLU A 82 3.00 18.34 5.94
N GLU A 83 2.56 18.24 7.19
CA GLU A 83 2.44 16.96 7.86
C GLU A 83 0.98 16.53 7.91
N ASP A 84 0.70 15.37 7.33
CA ASP A 84 -0.60 14.74 7.44
C ASP A 84 -0.93 14.37 8.90
N ARG A 85 -2.23 14.22 9.18
CA ARG A 85 -2.67 13.78 10.51
C ARG A 85 -2.39 12.28 10.65
N SER A 86 -2.08 11.85 11.86
CA SER A 86 -1.88 10.42 12.18
C SER A 86 -3.19 9.65 12.32
N GLU A 87 -4.22 10.05 11.59
CA GLU A 87 -5.55 9.44 11.59
C GLU A 87 -5.67 8.63 10.31
N ALA A 88 -5.62 7.31 10.44
CA ALA A 88 -5.82 6.37 9.36
C ALA A 88 -6.81 5.29 9.79
N SER A 89 -7.62 4.81 8.84
CA SER A 89 -8.55 3.69 9.05
C SER A 89 -8.48 2.73 7.87
N VAL A 90 -8.75 1.45 8.13
CA VAL A 90 -8.74 0.39 7.13
C VAL A 90 -10.03 -0.41 7.17
N SER A 91 -10.58 -0.69 5.98
CA SER A 91 -11.68 -1.61 5.79
C SER A 91 -11.34 -2.54 4.63
N CYS A 92 -11.10 -3.81 4.93
CA CYS A 92 -10.80 -4.81 3.93
C CYS A 92 -12.04 -5.64 3.64
N VAL A 93 -12.27 -5.88 2.35
CA VAL A 93 -13.42 -6.65 1.87
C VAL A 93 -12.98 -7.71 0.88
N GLN A 94 -13.74 -8.80 0.83
CA GLN A 94 -13.62 -9.80 -0.21
C GLN A 94 -14.20 -9.25 -1.52
N THR A 95 -13.35 -9.11 -2.55
CA THR A 95 -13.69 -8.54 -3.87
C THR A 95 -13.76 -9.59 -4.97
N ALA A 96 -13.45 -10.85 -4.67
CA ALA A 96 -13.60 -11.98 -5.59
C ALA A 96 -14.38 -13.13 -4.95
N PRO A 97 -14.92 -14.08 -5.73
CA PRO A 97 -15.66 -15.23 -5.19
C PRO A 97 -14.87 -16.09 -4.19
N LYS A 98 -13.54 -16.11 -4.34
CA LYS A 98 -12.60 -16.81 -3.47
C LYS A 98 -11.41 -15.91 -3.13
N ILE A 99 -10.83 -16.16 -1.96
CA ILE A 99 -9.61 -15.54 -1.48
C ILE A 99 -8.47 -16.53 -1.69
N ILE A 100 -7.50 -16.20 -2.54
CA ILE A 100 -6.42 -17.12 -2.89
C ILE A 100 -5.16 -16.70 -2.14
N ILE A 101 -4.71 -17.53 -1.22
CA ILE A 101 -3.47 -17.33 -0.48
C ILE A 101 -2.34 -18.01 -1.25
N LYS A 102 -1.45 -17.21 -1.83
CA LYS A 102 -0.42 -17.68 -2.77
C LYS A 102 0.73 -18.42 -2.08
N GLU A 103 1.04 -18.06 -0.84
CA GLU A 103 2.17 -18.58 -0.08
C GLU A 103 1.93 -18.51 1.43
N GLU A 104 2.83 -19.10 2.22
CA GLU A 104 2.74 -19.07 3.68
C GLU A 104 2.76 -17.63 4.21
N LEU A 105 1.68 -17.25 4.91
CA LEU A 105 1.51 -15.90 5.41
C LEU A 105 2.28 -15.69 6.71
N LYS A 106 3.14 -14.67 6.68
CA LYS A 106 3.79 -14.08 7.86
C LYS A 106 3.21 -12.69 8.11
N LYS A 107 3.50 -12.14 9.30
CA LYS A 107 3.30 -10.72 9.57
C LYS A 107 4.12 -9.91 8.57
N GLU A 108 3.47 -9.06 7.79
CA GLU A 108 4.12 -8.34 6.71
C GLU A 108 3.37 -7.04 6.38
N ASP A 109 4.13 -5.98 6.11
CA ASP A 109 3.60 -4.73 5.55
C ASP A 109 3.23 -4.96 4.09
N ILE A 110 1.93 -4.87 3.79
CA ILE A 110 1.43 -4.95 2.42
C ILE A 110 1.47 -3.57 1.74
N PHE A 111 1.54 -2.50 2.54
CA PHE A 111 1.57 -1.13 2.04
C PHE A 111 2.21 -0.19 3.05
N GLU A 112 3.06 0.70 2.53
CA GLU A 112 3.65 1.81 3.27
C GLU A 112 3.44 3.10 2.47
N LYS A 113 2.86 4.12 3.11
CA LYS A 113 2.79 5.47 2.56
C LYS A 113 3.50 6.45 3.46
N ARG A 114 4.39 7.26 2.88
CA ARG A 114 4.98 8.41 3.57
C ARG A 114 4.01 9.59 3.51
N SER A 115 3.62 10.08 4.68
CA SER A 115 2.62 11.14 4.86
C SER A 115 3.26 12.45 5.35
N SER A 116 4.58 12.48 5.59
CA SER A 116 5.32 13.73 5.76
C SER A 116 6.77 13.64 5.28
N LEU A 117 7.36 14.79 4.97
CA LEU A 117 8.74 14.87 4.50
C LEU A 117 9.73 14.41 5.57
N ILE A 118 9.40 14.46 6.86
CA ILE A 118 10.39 14.23 7.90
C ILE A 118 10.13 12.93 8.70
N PHE A 119 8.89 12.56 9.06
CA PHE A 119 8.73 11.50 10.09
C PHE A 119 7.47 10.63 10.07
N LYS A 120 6.42 10.92 9.28
CA LYS A 120 5.16 10.16 9.35
C LYS A 120 5.05 9.14 8.22
N LYS A 121 4.86 7.88 8.60
CA LYS A 121 4.60 6.76 7.71
C LYS A 121 3.33 6.06 8.16
N THR A 122 2.44 5.77 7.22
CA THR A 122 1.26 4.95 7.43
C THR A 122 1.54 3.56 6.90
N HIS A 123 1.38 2.57 7.76
CA HIS A 123 1.63 1.16 7.49
C HIS A 123 0.32 0.40 7.46
N VAL A 124 0.21 -0.56 6.56
CA VAL A 124 -0.87 -1.55 6.53
C VAL A 124 -0.22 -2.92 6.65
N VAL A 125 -0.35 -3.53 7.82
CA VAL A 125 0.23 -4.83 8.15
C VAL A 125 -0.83 -5.91 8.01
N ARG A 126 -0.52 -6.95 7.26
CA ARG A 126 -1.26 -8.21 7.30
C ARG A 126 -0.76 -9.07 8.44
N LEU A 127 -1.69 -9.66 9.17
CA LEU A 127 -1.51 -10.78 10.09
C LEU A 127 -2.44 -11.92 9.65
N TYR A 128 -2.05 -13.15 9.95
CA TYR A 128 -2.89 -14.32 9.73
C TYR A 128 -3.09 -15.03 11.06
N ASP A 129 -4.34 -15.12 11.51
CA ASP A 129 -4.72 -15.93 12.65
C ASP A 129 -4.99 -17.35 12.17
N ALA A 130 -3.99 -18.22 12.32
CA ALA A 130 -4.09 -19.62 11.94
C ALA A 130 -5.03 -20.43 12.86
N VAL A 131 -5.31 -19.97 14.08
CA VAL A 131 -6.19 -20.67 15.02
C VAL A 131 -7.64 -20.44 14.63
N GLN A 132 -8.01 -19.20 14.31
CA GLN A 132 -9.38 -18.84 13.91
C GLN A 132 -9.58 -18.86 12.38
N GLY A 133 -8.53 -19.02 11.59
CA GLY A 133 -8.59 -18.97 10.14
C GLY A 133 -9.05 -17.60 9.63
N SER A 134 -8.34 -16.53 9.98
CA SER A 134 -8.73 -15.16 9.62
C SER A 134 -7.55 -14.33 9.12
N LEU A 135 -7.79 -13.57 8.04
CA LEU A 135 -6.89 -12.52 7.57
C LEU A 135 -7.17 -11.24 8.34
N ILE A 136 -6.15 -10.70 8.97
CA ILE A 136 -6.26 -9.48 9.77
C ILE A 136 -5.39 -8.41 9.12
N TYR A 137 -5.95 -7.22 8.95
CA TYR A 137 -5.26 -6.06 8.41
C TYR A 137 -5.30 -4.95 9.44
N LEU A 138 -4.12 -4.54 9.89
CA LEU A 138 -3.93 -3.46 10.86
C LEU A 138 -3.33 -2.27 10.14
N VAL A 139 -3.96 -1.11 10.23
CA VAL A 139 -3.35 0.16 9.84
C VAL A 139 -2.90 0.91 11.07
N TYR A 140 -1.68 1.46 11.02
CA TYR A 140 -1.17 2.35 12.05
C TYR A 140 -0.23 3.39 11.42
N SER A 141 0.04 4.48 12.13
CA SER A 141 1.00 5.49 11.69
C SER A 141 2.10 5.69 12.71
N ASP A 142 3.35 5.73 12.25
CA ASP A 142 4.50 5.98 13.11
C ASP A 142 4.45 7.43 13.63
N LYS A 143 4.44 7.63 14.96
CA LYS A 143 4.91 8.88 15.57
C LYS A 143 6.20 8.60 16.35
N VAL A 144 7.19 9.47 16.12
CA VAL A 144 8.54 9.39 16.72
C VAL A 144 8.53 9.46 18.24
N ILE A 145 7.52 10.10 18.85
CA ILE A 145 7.51 10.39 20.30
C ILE A 145 6.49 9.51 21.05
N ASP A 146 5.29 9.29 20.50
CA ASP A 146 4.19 8.59 21.21
C ASP A 146 3.89 7.18 20.66
N GLY A 147 4.67 6.68 19.69
CA GLY A 147 4.35 5.44 18.97
C GLY A 147 3.13 5.61 18.05
N SER A 148 2.31 4.57 17.91
CA SER A 148 1.18 4.55 16.97
C SER A 148 -0.19 4.41 17.68
N PRO A 149 -0.57 5.36 18.56
CA PRO A 149 -1.77 5.24 19.39
C PRO A 149 -3.06 5.19 18.55
N ASN A 150 -3.03 5.80 17.36
CA ASN A 150 -4.13 5.74 16.40
C ASN A 150 -3.90 4.59 15.44
N ASN A 151 -4.78 3.59 15.52
CA ASN A 151 -4.81 2.45 14.63
C ASN A 151 -6.26 2.05 14.32
N SER A 152 -6.40 1.19 13.33
CA SER A 152 -7.68 0.59 12.94
C SER A 152 -7.41 -0.80 12.39
N ILE A 153 -8.36 -1.70 12.61
CA ILE A 153 -8.25 -3.11 12.27
C ILE A 153 -9.45 -3.55 11.43
N SER A 154 -9.20 -4.42 10.46
CA SER A 154 -10.20 -5.13 9.70
C SER A 154 -9.85 -6.62 9.67
N ALA A 155 -10.85 -7.49 9.79
CA ALA A 155 -10.65 -8.93 9.77
C ALA A 155 -11.61 -9.58 8.77
N ILE A 156 -11.09 -10.48 7.94
CA ILE A 156 -11.85 -11.28 6.98
C ILE A 156 -11.70 -12.75 7.40
N PRO A 157 -12.76 -13.41 7.89
CA PRO A 157 -12.70 -14.82 8.22
C PRO A 157 -12.68 -15.66 6.94
N CYS A 158 -11.86 -16.72 6.93
CA CYS A 158 -11.81 -17.69 5.84
C CYS A 158 -13.02 -18.62 5.80
N HIS A 159 -13.71 -18.74 6.94
CA HIS A 159 -14.95 -19.49 7.10
C HIS A 159 -16.10 -18.50 7.28
N GLN A 160 -17.01 -18.45 6.31
CA GLN A 160 -18.17 -17.57 6.34
C GLN A 160 -19.47 -18.37 6.43
N ALA A 161 -20.59 -17.69 6.69
CA ALA A 161 -21.91 -18.33 6.72
C ALA A 161 -22.28 -19.04 5.40
N VAL A 162 -21.71 -18.59 4.29
CA VAL A 162 -21.89 -19.15 2.94
C VAL A 162 -20.90 -20.28 2.61
N GLY A 163 -20.03 -20.63 3.55
CA GLY A 163 -18.98 -21.64 3.41
C GLY A 163 -17.56 -21.07 3.39
N ASP A 164 -16.61 -21.92 3.02
CA ASP A 164 -15.19 -21.58 2.99
C ASP A 164 -14.87 -20.68 1.79
N VAL A 165 -14.24 -19.55 2.05
CA VAL A 165 -13.87 -18.57 1.02
C VAL A 165 -12.38 -18.52 0.73
N CYS A 166 -11.53 -18.97 1.66
CA CYS A 166 -10.08 -19.04 1.43
C CYS A 166 -9.66 -20.35 0.76
N GLU A 167 -8.72 -20.24 -0.17
CA GLU A 167 -8.05 -21.35 -0.83
C GLU A 167 -6.54 -21.15 -0.74
N LEU A 168 -5.82 -22.20 -0.35
CA LEU A 168 -4.36 -22.19 -0.29
C LEU A 168 -3.83 -22.65 -1.65
N ALA A 169 -3.18 -21.75 -2.39
CA ALA A 169 -2.51 -22.09 -3.65
C ALA A 169 -1.08 -22.67 -3.43
N TYR A 170 -0.66 -22.84 -2.18
CA TYR A 170 0.58 -23.49 -1.80
C TYR A 170 0.31 -24.75 -0.97
N THR A 171 1.16 -25.75 -1.12
CA THR A 171 1.20 -26.89 -0.20
C THR A 171 1.68 -26.42 1.17
N GLN A 172 0.82 -26.53 2.18
CA GLN A 172 1.22 -26.45 3.58
C GLN A 172 2.36 -27.46 3.79
N GLY A 173 3.58 -26.97 4.02
CA GLY A 173 4.65 -27.82 4.49
C GLY A 173 4.19 -28.43 5.80
N LYS A 174 3.98 -29.76 5.84
CA LYS A 174 3.77 -30.48 7.11
C LYS A 174 4.92 -30.07 8.03
N LYS A 175 4.65 -29.27 9.06
CA LYS A 175 5.52 -29.21 10.23
C LYS A 175 5.53 -30.62 10.82
N GLN A 176 6.65 -31.31 10.69
CA GLN A 176 6.98 -32.48 11.52
C GLN A 176 7.16 -32.02 12.96
#